data_AF-A0A1Y3MUZ5-F1
#
_entry.id   AF-A0A1Y3MUZ5-F1
#
_cell.length_a   1.000
_cell.length_b   1.000
_cell.length_c   1.000
_cell.angle_alpha   90.00
_cell.angle_beta   90.00
_cell.angle_gamma   90.00
#
_symmetry.space_group_name_H-M   'P 1'
#
loop_
_entity.id
_entity.type
_entity.pdbx_description
1 polymer ?
#
loop_
_entity_poly.entity_id
_entity_poly.type
_entity_poly.pdbx_seq_one_letter_code
_entity_poly.pdbx_strand_id
1 'polypeptide(L)'
;MVIEGINFGEEVYAIGFRVGSDMTIKVNELIKKMINDGTLESLSKKYNLFDLYTTAVKTDGLSDLDYIMSKGAMTIGIENNTPPMTYYDNNGELTGFNIEFAKAVCSKLGIDAIFKDIDWDKKETELNNKNIDCLWNSLTVTQENRDNIELSHPYLINKQVVVIRKSDASKFKDSNSLSGSKIKIYCLKFTK
;
A
#
# COMPACT_ATOMS: atom_id res chain seq x y z
N MET A 1 -29.05 -24.48 -31.11
CA MET A 1 -28.69 -23.34 -31.97
C MET A 1 -28.75 -22.10 -31.09
N VAL A 2 -27.63 -21.46 -30.83
CA VAL A 2 -27.55 -20.19 -30.09
C VAL A 2 -27.61 -19.08 -31.12
N ILE A 3 -28.46 -18.08 -30.89
CA ILE A 3 -28.50 -16.88 -31.74
C ILE A 3 -27.41 -15.94 -31.21
N GLU A 4 -26.32 -15.82 -31.94
CA GLU A 4 -25.21 -14.92 -31.58
C GLU A 4 -25.63 -13.45 -31.76
N GLY A 5 -25.06 -12.55 -30.95
CA GLY A 5 -25.25 -11.09 -31.07
C GLY A 5 -26.42 -10.49 -30.30
N ILE A 6 -27.19 -11.28 -29.54
CA ILE A 6 -28.21 -10.77 -28.62
C ILE A 6 -27.66 -10.76 -27.19
N ASN A 7 -27.58 -9.58 -26.58
CA ASN A 7 -27.13 -9.39 -25.19
C ASN A 7 -28.34 -9.14 -24.29
N PHE A 8 -28.58 -10.01 -23.31
CA PHE A 8 -29.67 -9.91 -22.34
C PHE A 8 -29.27 -9.25 -21.01
N GLY A 9 -28.04 -8.74 -20.91
CA GLY A 9 -27.44 -8.27 -19.66
C GLY A 9 -26.86 -9.41 -18.83
N GLU A 10 -26.09 -9.03 -17.80
CA GLU A 10 -25.53 -9.96 -16.82
C GLU A 10 -26.41 -10.01 -15.59
N GLU A 11 -26.67 -11.21 -15.07
CA GLU A 11 -27.35 -11.42 -13.80
C GLU A 11 -26.31 -11.81 -12.74
N VAL A 12 -26.20 -11.00 -11.67
CA VAL A 12 -25.33 -11.29 -10.53
C VAL A 12 -26.17 -11.83 -9.38
N TYR A 13 -25.80 -13.00 -8.87
CA TYR A 13 -26.50 -13.65 -7.77
C TYR A 13 -25.80 -13.39 -6.43
N ALA A 14 -26.60 -13.15 -5.38
CA ALA A 14 -26.13 -13.01 -4.00
C ALA A 14 -27.05 -13.78 -3.04
N ILE A 15 -26.58 -14.01 -1.81
CA ILE A 15 -27.37 -14.66 -0.77
C ILE A 15 -28.22 -13.60 -0.05
N GLY A 16 -29.54 -13.71 -0.13
CA GLY A 16 -30.48 -12.79 0.52
C GLY A 16 -30.68 -13.10 2.00
N PHE A 17 -30.66 -12.06 2.85
CA PHE A 17 -30.98 -12.14 4.28
C PHE A 17 -32.06 -11.14 4.65
N ARG A 18 -32.62 -11.26 5.86
CA ARG A 18 -33.51 -10.22 6.43
C ARG A 18 -32.77 -8.88 6.48
N VAL A 19 -33.48 -7.80 6.18
CA VAL A 19 -32.95 -6.43 6.31
C VAL A 19 -32.43 -6.23 7.74
N GLY A 20 -31.16 -5.83 7.86
CA GLY A 20 -30.48 -5.62 9.15
C GLY A 20 -29.89 -6.88 9.80
N SER A 21 -29.90 -8.03 9.12
CA SER A 21 -29.28 -9.24 9.67
C SER A 21 -27.75 -9.15 9.67
N ASP A 22 -27.17 -9.36 10.84
CA ASP A 22 -25.72 -9.52 11.08
C ASP A 22 -25.13 -10.79 10.46
N MET A 23 -25.98 -11.78 10.12
CA MET A 23 -25.56 -13.01 9.43
C MET A 23 -24.85 -12.73 8.10
N THR A 24 -25.20 -11.63 7.43
CA THR A 24 -24.52 -11.16 6.21
C THR A 24 -23.01 -11.02 6.42
N ILE A 25 -22.59 -10.50 7.57
CA ILE A 25 -21.17 -10.34 7.94
C ILE A 25 -20.51 -11.71 7.97
N LYS A 26 -21.11 -12.67 8.70
CA LYS A 26 -20.50 -13.98 8.91
C LYS A 26 -20.41 -14.79 7.62
N VAL A 27 -21.46 -14.73 6.78
CA VAL A 27 -21.49 -15.45 5.51
C VAL A 27 -20.50 -14.86 4.51
N ASN A 28 -20.38 -13.53 4.44
CA ASN A 28 -19.41 -12.88 3.56
C ASN A 28 -17.96 -13.24 3.96
N GLU A 29 -17.64 -13.29 5.26
CA GLU A 29 -16.33 -13.77 5.73
C GLU A 29 -16.04 -15.22 5.30
N LEU A 30 -17.04 -16.11 5.40
CA LEU A 30 -16.86 -17.51 5.04
C LEU A 30 -16.73 -17.71 3.53
N ILE A 31 -17.53 -17.00 2.72
CA ILE A 31 -17.41 -17.03 1.26
C ILE A 31 -16.00 -16.61 0.84
N LYS A 32 -15.46 -15.53 1.42
CA LYS A 32 -14.08 -15.10 1.18
C LYS A 32 -13.06 -16.18 1.51
N LYS A 33 -13.20 -16.87 2.65
CA LYS A 33 -12.32 -17.99 3.01
C LYS A 33 -12.41 -19.13 1.99
N MET A 34 -13.62 -19.48 1.55
CA MET A 34 -13.85 -20.54 0.57
C MET A 34 -13.33 -20.19 -0.83
N ILE A 35 -13.29 -18.90 -1.19
CA ILE A 35 -12.63 -18.43 -2.40
C ILE A 35 -11.12 -18.62 -2.25
N ASN A 36 -10.55 -18.15 -1.14
CA ASN A 36 -9.10 -18.12 -0.91
C ASN A 36 -8.49 -19.52 -0.70
N ASP A 37 -9.23 -20.47 -0.11
CA ASP A 37 -8.76 -21.85 0.10
C ASP A 37 -9.06 -22.79 -1.10
N GLY A 38 -9.66 -22.25 -2.17
CA GLY A 38 -9.99 -23.02 -3.38
C GLY A 38 -11.21 -23.95 -3.24
N THR A 39 -11.93 -23.91 -2.11
CA THR A 39 -13.16 -24.70 -1.92
C THR A 39 -14.23 -24.31 -2.93
N LEU A 40 -14.46 -23.01 -3.15
CA LEU A 40 -15.49 -22.54 -4.07
C LEU A 40 -15.09 -22.77 -5.54
N GLU A 41 -13.79 -22.70 -5.85
CA GLU A 41 -13.25 -23.12 -7.15
C GLU A 41 -13.49 -24.61 -7.41
N SER A 42 -13.18 -25.47 -6.44
CA SER A 42 -13.40 -26.91 -6.57
C SER A 42 -14.89 -27.23 -6.75
N LEU A 43 -15.76 -26.50 -6.03
CA LEU A 43 -17.20 -26.62 -6.14
C LEU A 43 -17.70 -26.15 -7.52
N SER A 44 -17.21 -25.02 -8.04
CA SER A 44 -17.64 -24.50 -9.34
C SER A 44 -17.19 -25.41 -10.48
N LYS A 45 -15.97 -25.95 -10.43
CA LYS A 45 -15.47 -26.97 -11.39
C LYS A 45 -16.33 -28.22 -11.40
N LYS A 46 -16.75 -28.72 -10.23
CA LYS A 46 -17.63 -29.90 -10.12
C LYS A 46 -18.93 -29.74 -10.91
N TYR A 47 -19.44 -28.52 -11.04
CA TYR A 47 -20.69 -28.22 -11.74
C TYR A 47 -20.48 -27.55 -13.11
N ASN A 48 -19.25 -27.51 -13.65
CA ASN A 48 -18.92 -26.82 -14.89
C ASN A 48 -19.31 -25.32 -14.89
N LEU A 49 -19.27 -24.70 -13.71
CA LEU A 49 -19.57 -23.28 -13.52
C LEU A 49 -18.30 -22.42 -13.38
N PHE A 50 -17.13 -22.99 -13.58
CA PHE A 50 -15.86 -22.32 -13.29
C PHE A 50 -15.70 -20.99 -14.05
N ASP A 51 -16.08 -20.93 -15.33
CA ASP A 51 -15.98 -19.70 -16.13
C ASP A 51 -16.96 -18.61 -15.65
N LEU A 52 -18.15 -19.01 -15.20
CA LEU A 52 -19.16 -18.10 -14.63
C LEU A 52 -18.73 -17.61 -13.24
N TYR A 53 -18.22 -18.52 -12.42
CA TYR A 53 -17.67 -18.25 -11.09
C TYR A 53 -16.48 -17.29 -11.15
N THR A 54 -15.51 -17.55 -12.03
CA THR A 54 -14.33 -16.70 -12.16
C THR A 54 -14.71 -15.33 -12.70
N THR A 55 -15.70 -15.24 -13.58
CA THR A 55 -16.25 -13.95 -14.02
C THR A 55 -16.92 -13.21 -12.87
N ALA A 56 -17.79 -13.87 -12.08
CA ALA A 56 -18.47 -13.28 -10.93
C ALA A 56 -17.51 -12.84 -9.80
N VAL A 57 -16.48 -13.65 -9.48
CA VAL A 57 -15.45 -13.27 -8.50
C VAL A 57 -14.55 -12.14 -9.01
N LYS A 58 -14.30 -12.09 -10.32
CA LYS A 58 -13.57 -10.97 -10.95
C LYS A 58 -14.41 -9.69 -11.02
N THR A 59 -15.71 -9.79 -11.26
CA THR A 59 -16.61 -8.62 -11.33
C THR A 59 -17.02 -8.09 -9.97
N ASP A 60 -17.01 -8.90 -8.91
CA ASP A 60 -17.27 -8.47 -7.53
C ASP A 60 -16.00 -8.01 -6.76
N GLY A 61 -14.90 -7.78 -7.48
CA GLY A 61 -13.70 -7.16 -6.95
C GLY A 61 -12.93 -8.03 -5.97
N LEU A 62 -11.89 -8.72 -6.45
CA LEU A 62 -10.79 -9.15 -5.58
C LEU A 62 -10.37 -7.93 -4.75
N SER A 63 -10.49 -8.02 -3.43
CA SER A 63 -9.99 -6.96 -2.56
C SER A 63 -8.50 -6.77 -2.83
N ASP A 64 -7.95 -5.58 -2.61
CA ASP A 64 -6.51 -5.39 -2.83
C ASP A 64 -5.67 -6.37 -2.00
N LEU A 65 -6.18 -6.80 -0.83
CA LEU A 65 -5.59 -7.90 -0.07
C LEU A 65 -5.56 -9.20 -0.88
N ASP A 66 -6.69 -9.66 -1.42
CA ASP A 66 -6.75 -10.92 -2.18
C ASP A 66 -5.91 -10.84 -3.48
N TYR A 67 -5.92 -9.68 -4.14
CA TYR A 67 -5.08 -9.41 -5.31
C TYR A 67 -3.58 -9.52 -4.99
N ILE A 68 -3.10 -8.86 -3.93
CA ILE A 68 -1.68 -8.89 -3.52
C ILE A 68 -1.28 -10.29 -3.03
N MET A 69 -2.12 -10.91 -2.19
CA MET A 69 -1.83 -12.22 -1.62
C MET A 69 -1.81 -13.32 -2.69
N SER A 70 -2.73 -13.29 -3.66
CA SER A 70 -2.74 -14.26 -4.77
C SER A 70 -1.58 -14.07 -5.75
N LYS A 71 -1.08 -12.83 -5.93
CA LYS A 71 0.15 -12.54 -6.67
C LYS A 71 1.40 -13.11 -5.98
N GLY A 72 1.35 -13.33 -4.66
CA GLY A 72 2.49 -13.80 -3.86
C GLY A 72 3.60 -12.76 -3.68
N ALA A 73 3.35 -11.50 -4.05
CA ALA A 73 4.30 -10.41 -3.96
C ALA A 73 3.56 -9.07 -3.77
N MET A 74 4.20 -8.12 -3.09
CA MET A 74 3.73 -6.73 -2.99
C MET A 74 4.74 -5.81 -3.68
N THR A 75 4.27 -5.05 -4.67
CA THR A 75 5.03 -4.04 -5.41
C THR A 75 4.98 -2.72 -4.64
N ILE A 76 6.13 -2.26 -4.15
CA ILE A 76 6.25 -1.16 -3.20
C ILE A 76 6.92 0.03 -3.90
N GLY A 77 6.18 1.12 -4.03
CA GLY A 77 6.69 2.39 -4.54
C GLY A 77 7.58 3.10 -3.51
N ILE A 78 8.78 3.46 -3.95
CA ILE A 78 9.79 4.18 -3.16
C ILE A 78 10.42 5.31 -3.96
N GLU A 79 11.12 6.22 -3.26
CA GLU A 79 12.11 7.11 -3.86
C GLU A 79 13.46 6.81 -3.18
N ASN A 80 14.47 6.49 -3.98
CA ASN A 80 15.81 6.20 -3.47
C ASN A 80 16.56 7.47 -3.00
N ASN A 81 17.80 7.30 -2.52
CA ASN A 81 18.69 8.40 -2.13
C ASN A 81 18.24 9.25 -0.93
N THR A 82 17.42 8.69 -0.03
CA THR A 82 16.93 9.32 1.21
C THR A 82 17.43 8.59 2.48
N PRO A 83 18.75 8.43 2.70
CA PRO A 83 19.26 7.79 3.92
C PRO A 83 18.87 8.58 5.17
N PRO A 84 18.54 7.90 6.29
CA PRO A 84 18.65 6.45 6.52
C PRO A 84 17.40 5.65 6.13
N MET A 85 16.42 6.28 5.49
CA MET A 85 15.11 5.68 5.24
C MET A 85 15.11 4.74 4.04
N THR A 86 15.63 5.21 2.90
CA THR A 86 15.71 4.44 1.65
C THR A 86 16.98 4.82 0.88
N TYR A 87 17.95 3.92 0.73
CA TYR A 87 19.22 4.21 0.06
C TYR A 87 19.93 2.94 -0.40
N TYR A 88 20.92 3.09 -1.29
CA TYR A 88 21.84 2.00 -1.62
C TYR A 88 23.04 2.01 -0.68
N ASP A 89 23.41 0.85 -0.13
CA ASP A 89 24.61 0.71 0.69
C ASP A 89 25.90 0.72 -0.16
N ASN A 90 27.05 0.53 0.49
CA ASN A 90 28.34 0.49 -0.18
C ASN A 90 28.51 -0.71 -1.14
N ASN A 91 27.66 -1.73 -1.03
CA ASN A 91 27.65 -2.90 -1.91
C ASN A 91 26.70 -2.71 -3.09
N GLY A 92 25.97 -1.60 -3.15
CA GLY A 92 24.94 -1.35 -4.15
C GLY A 92 23.62 -2.05 -3.86
N GLU A 93 23.39 -2.51 -2.62
CA GLU A 93 22.13 -3.13 -2.22
C GLU A 93 21.15 -2.07 -1.68
N LEU A 94 19.90 -2.14 -2.15
CA LEU A 94 18.84 -1.28 -1.65
C LEU A 94 18.51 -1.66 -0.19
N THR A 95 18.67 -0.68 0.70
CA THR A 95 18.55 -0.82 2.15
C THR A 95 17.95 0.44 2.80
N GLY A 96 17.86 0.43 4.13
CA GLY A 96 17.32 1.50 4.95
C GLY A 96 16.08 1.07 5.73
N PHE A 97 15.65 1.93 6.65
CA PHE A 97 14.55 1.61 7.56
C PHE A 97 13.26 1.23 6.84
N ASN A 98 12.86 1.98 5.80
CA ASN A 98 11.64 1.67 5.05
C ASN A 98 11.75 0.32 4.33
N ILE A 99 12.93 0.03 3.75
CA ILE A 99 13.18 -1.19 2.99
C ILE A 99 13.16 -2.42 3.88
N GLU A 100 13.88 -2.38 5.00
CA GLU A 100 13.93 -3.50 5.94
C GLU A 100 12.58 -3.71 6.63
N PHE A 101 11.88 -2.64 6.97
CA PHE A 101 10.55 -2.74 7.57
C PHE A 101 9.54 -3.36 6.59
N ALA A 102 9.52 -2.90 5.34
CA ALA A 102 8.68 -3.46 4.29
C ALA A 102 8.96 -4.96 4.07
N LYS A 103 10.24 -5.35 3.96
CA LYS A 103 10.65 -6.76 3.85
C LYS A 103 10.16 -7.59 5.05
N ALA A 104 10.28 -7.08 6.27
CA ALA A 104 9.82 -7.77 7.47
C ALA A 104 8.30 -7.98 7.50
N VAL A 105 7.52 -7.01 6.99
CA VAL A 105 6.07 -7.14 6.87
C VAL A 105 5.69 -8.15 5.78
N CYS A 106 6.27 -8.06 4.58
CA CYS A 106 6.03 -9.04 3.52
C CYS A 106 6.39 -10.47 3.95
N SER A 107 7.52 -10.63 4.65
CA SER A 107 7.92 -11.93 5.20
C SER A 107 6.91 -12.50 6.18
N LYS A 108 6.29 -11.67 7.04
CA LYS A 108 5.21 -12.10 7.95
C LYS A 108 3.92 -12.44 7.21
N LEU A 109 3.67 -11.83 6.06
CA LEU A 109 2.57 -12.15 5.16
C LEU A 109 2.86 -13.40 4.31
N GLY A 110 4.11 -13.84 4.22
CA GLY A 110 4.50 -14.98 3.38
C GLY A 110 4.54 -14.62 1.87
N ILE A 111 4.80 -13.36 1.54
CA ILE A 111 4.89 -12.86 0.17
C ILE A 111 6.23 -12.14 -0.06
N ASP A 112 6.60 -11.94 -1.32
CA ASP A 112 7.81 -11.21 -1.70
C ASP A 112 7.60 -9.68 -1.62
N ALA A 113 8.68 -8.94 -1.32
CA ALA A 113 8.72 -7.49 -1.41
C ALA A 113 9.45 -7.07 -2.70
N ILE A 114 8.75 -6.41 -3.62
CA ILE A 114 9.30 -5.93 -4.88
C ILE A 114 9.36 -4.40 -4.85
N PHE A 115 10.55 -3.82 -4.81
CA PHE A 115 10.70 -2.37 -4.74
C PHE A 115 10.76 -1.75 -6.14
N LYS A 116 9.98 -0.68 -6.34
CA LYS A 116 9.95 0.11 -7.57
C LYS A 116 10.26 1.56 -7.24
N ASP A 117 11.34 2.08 -7.82
CA ASP A 117 11.63 3.51 -7.78
C ASP A 117 10.61 4.25 -8.66
N ILE A 118 9.96 5.27 -8.12
CA ILE A 118 8.90 6.02 -8.80
C ILE A 118 9.20 7.51 -8.79
N ASP A 119 8.58 8.23 -9.73
CA ASP A 119 8.44 9.68 -9.65
C ASP A 119 7.44 10.02 -8.54
N TRP A 120 7.93 10.57 -7.43
CA TRP A 120 7.11 10.82 -6.24
C TRP A 120 5.98 11.83 -6.50
N ASP A 121 6.15 12.72 -7.48
CA ASP A 121 5.10 13.66 -7.89
C ASP A 121 3.93 12.95 -8.61
N LYS A 122 4.12 11.69 -9.04
CA LYS A 122 3.10 10.85 -9.70
C LYS A 122 2.61 9.68 -8.84
N LYS A 123 2.93 9.66 -7.55
CA LYS A 123 2.64 8.53 -6.63
C LYS A 123 1.17 8.08 -6.61
N GLU A 124 0.21 9.01 -6.65
CA GLU A 124 -1.22 8.68 -6.70
C GLU A 124 -1.60 8.03 -8.03
N THR A 125 -1.00 8.48 -9.13
CA THR A 125 -1.24 7.88 -10.45
C THR A 125 -0.65 6.47 -10.53
N GLU A 126 0.53 6.26 -9.96
CA GLU A 126 1.14 4.92 -9.87
C GLU A 126 0.25 3.95 -9.06
N LEU A 127 -0.32 4.40 -7.93
CA LEU A 127 -1.28 3.62 -7.15
C LEU A 127 -2.56 3.32 -7.93
N ASN A 128 -3.20 4.36 -8.50
CA ASN A 128 -4.49 4.23 -9.19
C ASN A 128 -4.42 3.32 -10.42
N ASN A 129 -3.27 3.32 -11.10
CA ASN A 129 -3.04 2.44 -12.26
C ASN A 129 -2.53 1.04 -11.86
N LYS A 130 -2.40 0.73 -10.56
CA LYS A 130 -1.84 -0.52 -10.02
C LYS A 130 -0.42 -0.82 -10.53
N ASN A 131 0.34 0.24 -10.87
CA ASN A 131 1.76 0.13 -11.20
C ASN A 131 2.61 -0.18 -9.96
N ILE A 132 2.07 0.13 -8.78
CA ILE A 132 2.53 -0.24 -7.44
C ILE A 132 1.29 -0.59 -6.61
N ASP A 133 1.48 -1.37 -5.56
CA ASP A 133 0.41 -1.76 -4.64
C ASP A 133 0.36 -0.87 -3.39
N CYS A 134 1.50 -0.30 -2.99
CA CYS A 134 1.57 0.64 -1.86
C CYS A 134 2.74 1.62 -1.98
N LEU A 135 2.69 2.69 -1.19
CA LEU A 135 3.78 3.65 -1.02
C LEU A 135 4.45 3.42 0.34
N TRP A 136 5.76 3.19 0.34
CA TRP A 136 6.51 2.95 1.58
C TRP A 136 7.79 3.77 1.64
N ASN A 137 7.63 5.09 1.62
CA ASN A 137 8.75 6.04 1.60
C ASN A 137 8.53 7.25 2.52
N SER A 138 8.24 6.98 3.80
CA SER A 138 8.03 8.05 4.79
C SER A 138 6.90 9.04 4.42
N LEU A 139 5.82 8.53 3.81
CA LEU A 139 4.64 9.31 3.45
C LEU A 139 4.07 10.01 4.69
N THR A 140 4.04 11.34 4.67
CA THR A 140 3.61 12.13 5.82
C THR A 140 2.10 12.06 5.97
N VAL A 141 1.62 11.92 7.19
CA VAL A 141 0.19 11.92 7.51
C VAL A 141 -0.35 13.35 7.42
N THR A 142 -0.97 13.70 6.29
CA THR A 142 -1.64 14.98 6.04
C THR A 142 -3.10 14.73 5.65
N GLN A 143 -3.96 15.76 5.71
CA GLN A 143 -5.34 15.63 5.25
C GLN A 143 -5.38 15.34 3.74
N GLU A 144 -4.59 16.07 2.95
CA GLU A 144 -4.46 15.85 1.51
C GLU A 144 -4.12 14.40 1.16
N ASN A 145 -3.18 13.77 1.88
CA ASN A 145 -2.86 12.37 1.64
C ASN A 145 -4.01 11.44 2.05
N ARG A 146 -4.73 11.73 3.15
CA ARG A 146 -5.90 10.93 3.55
C ARG A 146 -7.06 11.03 2.57
N ASP A 147 -7.21 12.16 1.90
CA ASP A 147 -8.28 12.37 0.92
C ASP A 147 -8.06 11.54 -0.36
N ASN A 148 -6.81 11.13 -0.63
CA ASN A 148 -6.42 10.44 -1.87
C ASN A 148 -5.86 9.02 -1.65
N ILE A 149 -5.42 8.69 -0.44
CA ILE A 149 -4.67 7.46 -0.12
C ILE A 149 -5.12 6.94 1.25
N GLU A 150 -5.47 5.65 1.32
CA GLU A 150 -5.73 4.99 2.60
C GLU A 150 -4.39 4.80 3.36
N LEU A 151 -4.31 5.32 4.59
CA LEU A 151 -3.07 5.33 5.37
C LEU A 151 -3.09 4.28 6.48
N SER A 152 -1.99 3.53 6.60
CA SER A 152 -1.75 2.65 7.75
C SER A 152 -1.64 3.43 9.08
N HIS A 153 -1.54 2.69 10.19
CA HIS A 153 -1.16 3.29 11.46
C HIS A 153 0.23 3.94 11.37
N PRO A 154 0.43 5.14 11.94
CA PRO A 154 1.75 5.77 11.96
C PRO A 154 2.78 4.88 12.65
N TYR A 155 3.94 4.69 12.01
CA TYR A 155 5.04 3.85 12.54
C TYR A 155 6.26 4.66 13.01
N LEU A 156 6.31 5.97 12.72
CA LEU A 156 7.42 6.84 13.10
C LEU A 156 6.92 8.29 13.31
N ILE A 157 7.50 8.99 14.29
CA ILE A 157 7.34 10.43 14.46
C ILE A 157 8.65 11.11 14.07
N ASN A 158 8.61 11.90 13.00
CA ASN A 158 9.74 12.73 12.59
C ASN A 158 9.64 14.14 13.22
N LYS A 159 10.77 14.73 13.62
CA LYS A 159 10.84 16.09 14.17
C LYS A 159 11.82 16.94 13.35
N GLN A 160 11.36 18.10 12.91
CA GLN A 160 12.25 19.12 12.37
C GLN A 160 13.02 19.78 13.51
N VAL A 161 14.33 19.96 13.32
CA VAL A 161 15.21 20.62 14.29
C VAL A 161 16.07 21.65 13.59
N VAL A 162 16.40 22.72 14.30
CA VAL A 162 17.35 23.73 13.84
C VAL A 162 18.74 23.36 14.37
N VAL A 163 19.70 23.23 13.46
CA VAL A 163 21.10 22.99 13.81
C VAL A 163 21.90 24.26 13.54
N ILE A 164 22.67 24.68 14.54
CA ILE A 164 23.58 25.82 14.46
C ILE A 164 25.02 25.35 14.66
N ARG A 165 25.99 26.12 14.17
CA ARG A 165 27.38 25.89 14.54
C ARG A 165 27.54 26.14 16.03
N LYS A 166 28.37 25.34 16.69
CA LYS A 166 28.70 25.51 18.12
C LYS A 166 29.19 26.93 18.44
N SER A 167 29.95 27.54 17.53
CA SER A 167 30.44 28.92 17.65
C SER A 167 29.31 29.97 17.73
N ASP A 168 28.14 29.66 17.20
CA ASP A 168 27.03 30.60 17.05
C ASP A 168 25.98 30.43 18.16
N ALA A 169 26.25 29.58 19.16
CA ALA A 169 25.31 29.27 20.24
C ALA A 169 24.91 30.50 21.10
N SER A 170 25.80 31.49 21.23
CA SER A 170 25.48 32.73 21.94
C SER A 170 24.58 33.67 21.11
N LYS A 171 24.59 33.53 19.78
CA LYS A 171 23.81 34.34 18.83
C LYS A 171 22.40 33.79 18.64
N PHE A 172 22.25 32.47 18.60
CA PHE A 172 20.97 31.80 18.32
C PHE A 172 20.47 31.06 19.56
N LYS A 173 19.63 31.72 20.36
CA LYS A 173 19.14 31.20 21.64
C LYS A 173 17.68 30.73 21.59
N ASP A 174 16.91 31.29 20.68
CA ASP A 174 15.46 31.06 20.53
C ASP A 174 15.01 31.32 19.10
N SER A 175 13.72 31.10 18.81
CA SER A 175 13.16 31.33 17.47
C SER A 175 13.26 32.78 17.01
N ASN A 176 13.19 33.76 17.92
CA ASN A 176 13.25 35.18 17.57
C ASN A 176 14.65 35.56 17.07
N SER A 177 15.69 34.97 17.65
CA SER A 177 17.07 35.16 17.22
C SER A 177 17.37 34.63 15.81
N LEU A 178 16.48 33.81 15.24
CA LEU A 178 16.57 33.32 13.85
C LEU A 178 16.01 34.33 12.83
N SER A 179 15.27 35.35 13.27
CA SER A 179 14.66 36.33 12.35
C SER A 179 15.73 37.05 11.50
N GLY A 180 15.46 37.19 10.20
CA GLY A 180 16.39 37.79 9.23
C GLY A 180 17.62 36.93 8.91
N SER A 181 17.77 35.76 9.52
CA SER A 181 18.88 34.85 9.23
C SER A 181 18.63 34.02 7.98
N LYS A 182 19.69 33.73 7.23
CA LYS A 182 19.64 32.82 6.09
C LYS A 182 19.59 31.38 6.59
N ILE A 183 18.42 30.76 6.49
CA ILE A 183 18.19 29.35 6.85
C ILE A 183 18.38 28.49 5.59
N LYS A 184 19.10 27.37 5.73
CA LYS A 184 19.18 26.33 4.71
C LYS A 184 18.52 25.07 5.26
N ILE A 185 17.69 24.45 4.44
CA ILE A 185 17.00 23.20 4.78
C ILE A 185 17.92 22.05 4.38
N TYR A 186 18.17 21.14 5.31
CA TYR A 186 19.00 19.96 5.12
C TYR A 186 18.28 18.72 5.63
N CYS A 187 18.42 17.60 4.91
CA CYS A 187 18.14 16.29 5.48
C CYS A 187 19.32 15.90 6.36
N LEU A 188 19.11 15.82 7.68
CA LEU A 188 20.17 15.50 8.63
C LEU A 188 20.45 13.99 8.60
N LYS A 189 21.61 13.61 8.06
CA LYS A 189 22.15 12.27 8.23
C LYS A 189 22.84 12.21 9.60
N PHE A 190 22.18 11.62 10.60
CA PHE A 190 22.84 11.29 11.86
C PHE A 190 23.66 10.01 11.64
N THR A 191 24.88 10.14 11.14
CA THR A 191 25.90 9.09 11.31
C THR A 191 26.46 9.23 12.72
N LYS A 192 26.32 8.18 13.54
CA LYS A 192 27.13 8.03 14.74
C LYS A 192 28.57 7.74 14.36
#